data_AF-H9H5V7-F1
#
_entry.id   AF-H9H5V7-F1
#
_cell.length_a   1.000
_cell.length_b   1.000
_cell.length_c   1.000
_cell.angle_alpha   90.00
_cell.angle_beta   90.00
_cell.angle_gamma   90.00
#
_symmetry.space_group_name_H-M   'P 1'
#
loop_
_entity.id
_entity.type
_entity.pdbx_description
1 polymer ?
#
loop_
_entity_poly.entity_id
_entity_poly.type
_entity_poly.pdbx_seq_one_letter_code
_entity_poly.pdbx_strand_id
1 'polypeptide(L)' 'MNSNVENLPPHIIRLVYKEVTTLTSDPPNGIKVFPNEEDLTDLQVTIEGPGLLSHQNLPPQCGGQRGDLCQCAQKRLDC' A
#
# COMPACT_ATOMS: atom_id res chain seq x y z
N MET A 1 38.01 5.25 4.53
CA MET A 1 36.94 5.88 3.74
C MET A 1 35.71 5.98 4.61
N ASN A 2 35.17 7.16 4.85
CA ASN A 2 33.83 7.33 5.40
C ASN A 2 33.26 8.60 4.78
N SER A 3 32.89 8.48 3.50
CA SER A 3 32.02 9.46 2.86
C SER A 3 30.62 9.17 3.40
N ASN A 4 30.14 10.01 4.31
CA ASN A 4 28.75 10.07 4.73
C ASN A 4 27.86 10.15 3.46
N VAL A 5 27.32 9.03 3.01
CA VAL A 5 26.57 8.94 1.73
C VAL A 5 25.15 9.47 1.85
N GLU A 6 24.67 9.73 3.07
CA GLU A 6 23.28 10.14 3.31
C GLU A 6 23.00 11.58 2.89
N ASN A 7 23.99 12.38 2.48
CA ASN A 7 23.85 13.77 1.99
C ASN A 7 22.91 14.67 2.83
N LEU A 8 22.82 14.39 4.13
CA LEU A 8 21.96 15.10 5.06
C LEU A 8 22.81 15.72 6.17
N PRO A 9 22.40 16.88 6.73
CA PRO A 9 23.05 17.42 7.91
C PRO A 9 23.01 16.40 9.07
N PRO A 10 24.06 16.30 9.92
CA PRO A 10 24.13 15.29 10.97
C PRO A 10 22.94 15.30 11.95
N HIS A 11 22.38 16.48 12.19
CA HIS A 11 21.20 16.62 13.06
C HIS A 11 19.93 16.04 12.42
N ILE A 12 19.81 16.11 11.08
CA ILE A 12 18.68 15.54 10.34
C ILE A 12 18.77 14.02 10.33
N ILE A 13 19.96 13.46 10.07
CA ILE A 13 20.20 12.00 10.11
C ILE A 13 19.76 11.43 11.46
N ARG A 14 20.11 12.13 12.56
CA ARG A 14 19.74 11.70 13.92
C ARG A 14 18.23 11.76 14.18
N LEU A 15 17.52 12.71 13.56
CA LEU A 15 16.06 12.79 13.65
C LEU A 15 15.40 11.66 12.87
N VAL A 16 15.83 11.42 11.63
CA VAL A 16 15.34 10.32 10.79
C VAL A 16 15.56 8.98 11.48
N TYR A 17 16.75 8.74 12.02
CA TYR A 17 17.03 7.52 12.77
C TYR A 17 16.07 7.31 13.95
N LYS A 18 15.75 8.38 14.69
CA LYS A 18 14.82 8.31 15.81
C LYS A 18 13.40 7.97 15.36
N GLU A 19 12.92 8.59 14.28
CA GLU A 19 11.59 8.31 13.74
C GLU A 19 11.49 6.90 13.17
N VAL A 20 12.48 6.48 12.39
CA VAL A 20 12.55 5.11 11.83
C VAL A 20 12.57 4.08 12.96
N THR A 21 13.36 4.30 14.00
CA THR A 21 13.38 3.43 15.20
C THR A 21 12.01 3.40 15.90
N THR A 22 11.33 4.55 15.97
CA THR A 22 9.99 4.62 16.57
C THR A 22 9.00 3.80 15.74
N LEU A 23 9.01 3.96 14.41
CA LEU A 23 8.15 3.23 13.47
C LEU A 23 8.42 1.72 13.44
N THR A 24 9.65 1.28 13.69
CA THR A 24 9.95 -0.17 13.80
C THR A 24 9.58 -0.74 15.16
N SER A 25 9.68 0.05 16.24
CA SER A 25 9.34 -0.38 17.60
C SER A 25 7.83 -0.36 17.90
N ASP A 26 7.11 0.63 17.37
CA ASP A 26 5.68 0.84 17.54
C ASP A 26 5.04 1.17 16.19
N PRO A 27 4.88 0.16 15.32
CA PRO A 27 4.37 0.36 13.97
C PRO A 27 2.88 0.70 13.97
N PRO A 28 2.44 1.69 13.18
CA PRO A 28 1.01 1.95 12.97
C PRO A 28 0.30 0.78 12.30
N ASN A 29 -1.02 0.70 12.48
CA ASN A 29 -1.85 -0.36 11.90
C ASN A 29 -1.68 -0.47 10.39
N GLY A 30 -1.36 -1.66 9.91
CA GLY A 30 -1.16 -1.96 8.49
C GLY A 30 0.14 -1.40 7.91
N ILE A 31 1.05 -0.82 8.70
CA ILE A 31 2.33 -0.30 8.22
C ILE A 31 3.46 -1.14 8.83
N LYS A 32 4.38 -1.62 7.99
CA LYS A 32 5.61 -2.30 8.42
C LYS A 32 6.80 -1.66 7.72
N VAL A 33 7.77 -1.17 8.50
CA VAL A 33 8.97 -0.49 8.00
C VAL A 33 10.18 -1.42 8.11
N PHE A 34 10.99 -1.46 7.06
CA PHE A 34 12.22 -2.23 6.93
C PHE A 34 13.35 -1.27 6.53
N PRO A 35 14.08 -0.72 7.51
CA PRO A 35 15.17 0.19 7.21
C PRO A 35 16.37 -0.55 6.59
N ASN A 36 17.05 0.10 5.65
CA ASN A 36 18.35 -0.38 5.19
C ASN A 36 19.43 0.00 6.21
N GLU A 37 20.27 -0.96 6.60
CA GLU A 37 21.34 -0.75 7.57
C GLU A 37 22.53 0.04 6.99
N GLU A 38 22.68 0.04 5.65
CA GLU A 38 23.77 0.72 4.96
C GLU A 38 23.45 2.18 4.59
N ASP A 39 22.17 2.53 4.47
CA ASP A 39 21.69 3.86 4.06
C ASP A 39 20.28 4.14 4.62
N LEU A 40 20.14 5.08 5.58
CA LEU A 40 18.84 5.38 6.18
C LEU A 40 17.93 6.18 5.24
N THR A 41 18.45 6.70 4.12
CA THR A 41 17.64 7.36 3.10
C THR A 41 16.90 6.37 2.21
N ASP A 42 17.31 5.10 2.22
CA ASP A 42 16.59 3.98 1.60
C ASP A 42 15.76 3.23 2.65
N LEU A 43 14.43 3.35 2.54
CA LEU A 43 13.48 2.71 3.44
C LEU A 43 12.47 1.90 2.65
N GLN A 44 12.39 0.61 2.94
CA GLN A 44 11.37 -0.27 2.39
C GLN A 44 10.17 -0.34 3.36
N VAL A 45 8.96 -0.17 2.83
CA VAL A 45 7.74 -0.16 3.65
C VAL A 45 6.66 -1.02 3.00
N THR A 46 5.99 -1.83 3.81
CA THR A 46 4.76 -2.53 3.42
C THR A 46 3.56 -1.80 4.02
N ILE A 47 2.57 -1.48 3.17
CA ILE A 47 1.31 -0.87 3.58
C ILE A 47 0.18 -1.80 3.20
N GLU A 48 -0.47 -2.36 4.21
CA GLU A 48 -1.69 -3.14 4.08
C GLU A 48 -2.86 -2.17 3.83
N GLY A 49 -3.52 -2.31 2.68
CA GLY A 49 -4.65 -1.46 2.33
C GLY A 49 -5.84 -1.68 3.28
N PRO A 50 -6.60 -0.64 3.63
CA PRO A 50 -7.87 -0.82 4.34
C PRO A 50 -8.76 -1.70 3.45
N GLY A 51 -9.30 -2.80 4.01
CA GLY A 51 -9.91 -3.95 3.30
C GLY A 51 -11.08 -3.67 2.33
N LEU A 52 -11.35 -2.41 2.02
CA LEU A 52 -12.35 -1.91 1.08
C LEU A 52 -11.94 -2.04 -0.40
N LEU A 53 -10.68 -2.36 -0.71
CA LEU A 53 -10.24 -2.62 -2.09
C LEU A 53 -10.15 -4.13 -2.38
N SER A 54 -11.19 -4.87 -2.00
CA SER A 54 -11.40 -6.23 -2.49
C SER A 54 -12.05 -6.15 -3.87
N HIS A 55 -11.31 -6.48 -4.93
CA HIS A 55 -11.78 -6.57 -6.34
C HIS A 55 -12.91 -7.60 -6.57
N GLN A 56 -13.56 -8.07 -5.50
CA GLN A 56 -14.61 -9.11 -5.48
C GLN A 56 -16.03 -8.54 -5.61
N ASN A 57 -16.19 -7.22 -5.73
CA ASN A 57 -17.49 -6.58 -6.00
C ASN A 57 -17.57 -5.93 -7.39
N LEU A 58 -16.68 -6.27 -8.33
CA LEU A 58 -17.03 -5.95 -9.71
C LEU A 58 -18.25 -6.80 -10.08
N PRO A 59 -19.35 -6.20 -10.56
CA PRO A 59 -20.43 -6.97 -11.15
C PRO A 59 -19.82 -7.88 -12.24
N PRO A 60 -20.33 -9.11 -12.41
CA PRO A 60 -19.88 -9.95 -13.51
C PRO A 60 -19.96 -9.12 -14.78
N GLN A 61 -18.82 -8.94 -15.46
CA GLN A 61 -18.78 -8.27 -16.74
C GLN A 61 -19.69 -9.10 -17.65
N CYS A 62 -20.86 -8.56 -18.02
CA CYS A 62 -21.76 -9.22 -18.95
C CYS A 62 -21.00 -9.41 -20.27
N GLY A 63 -20.41 -10.59 -20.45
CA GLY A 63 -19.79 -11.03 -21.68
C GLY A 63 -20.87 -11.33 -22.71
N GLY A 64 -21.49 -10.28 -23.25
CA GLY A 64 -22.39 -10.39 -24.40
C GLY A 64 -21.58 -10.38 -25.69
N GLN A 65 -21.66 -11.45 -26.47
CA GLN A 65 -21.34 -11.36 -27.90
C GLN A 65 -22.32 -10.36 -28.53
N ARG A 66 -21.83 -9.51 -29.44
CA ARG A 66 -22.62 -8.47 -30.12
C ARG A 66 -23.79 -9.14 -30.88
N GLY A 67 -24.93 -9.31 -30.22
CA GLY A 67 -26.08 -10.05 -30.74
C GLY A 67 -27.31 -10.01 -29.84
N ASP A 68 -27.16 -10.10 -28.52
CA ASP A 68 -28.30 -10.20 -27.59
C ASP A 68 -28.50 -8.90 -26.80
N LEU A 69 -29.11 -7.90 -27.42
CA LEU A 69 -29.67 -6.77 -26.70
C LEU A 69 -30.95 -7.25 -26.00
N CYS A 70 -31.03 -7.04 -24.68
CA CYS A 70 -32.19 -7.26 -23.79
C CYS A 70 -32.35 -8.64 -23.13
N GLN A 71 -31.65 -8.90 -22.02
CA GLN A 71 -32.24 -9.75 -20.97
C GLN A 71 -31.78 -9.49 -19.52
N CYS A 72 -31.18 -8.35 -19.18
CA CYS A 72 -30.79 -8.06 -17.78
C CYS A 72 -31.83 -7.26 -16.96
N ALA A 73 -33.00 -6.92 -17.51
CA ALA A 73 -33.97 -6.05 -16.83
C ALA A 73 -35.10 -6.76 -16.05
N GLN A 74 -35.25 -8.09 -16.07
CA GLN A 74 -36.52 -8.70 -15.63
C GLN A 74 -36.49 -9.62 -14.39
N LYS A 75 -35.34 -9.94 -13.78
CA LYS A 75 -35.31 -10.85 -12.61
C LYS A 75 -34.86 -10.17 -11.31
N ARG A 76 -35.53 -9.07 -10.95
CA ARG A 76 -35.48 -8.51 -9.59
C ARG A 76 -36.88 -8.40 -8.94
N LEU A 77 -37.80 -9.27 -9.34
CA LEU A 77 -38.93 -9.69 -8.53
C LEU A 77 -38.90 -11.23 -8.45
N ASP A 78 -39.19 -11.75 -7.28
CA ASP A 78 -39.18 -13.17 -6.86
C ASP A 78 -37.82 -13.74 -6.42
N CYS A 79 -37.38 -13.27 -5.25
CA CYS A 79 -36.98 -14.07 -4.08
C CYS A 79 -36.81 -13.15 -2.86
#